data_AF-A0A1X1ZM14-F1
#
_entry.id   AF-A0A1X1ZM14-F1
#
_cell.length_a   1.000
_cell.length_b   1.000
_cell.length_c   1.000
_cell.angle_alpha   90.00
_cell.angle_beta   90.00
_cell.angle_gamma   90.00
#
_symmetry.space_group_name_H-M   'P 1'
#
loop_
_entity.id
_entity.type
_entity.pdbx_description
1 polymer ?
#
loop_
_entity_poly.entity_id
_entity_poly.type
_entity_poly.pdbx_seq_one_letter_code
_entity_poly.pdbx_strand_id
1 'polypeptide(L)'
;MTTPMGAQEGTLRIEESDDGIGGVITVPPLGDMPLRDVQADGNDIAWSVKLKAPWFMTGKCTAKVDGDSIRGQMSSRLGTGEIEGTRTSAG
;
A
#
# COMPACT_ATOMS: atom_id res chain seq x y z
N MET A 1 -12.30 -15.61 -9.17
CA MET A 1 -13.13 -14.53 -9.75
C MET A 1 -12.33 -13.25 -9.60
N THR A 2 -11.66 -12.82 -10.67
CA THR A 2 -10.75 -11.67 -10.62
C THR A 2 -11.57 -10.41 -10.80
N THR A 3 -11.44 -9.47 -9.88
CA THR A 3 -12.09 -8.16 -9.93
C THR A 3 -11.80 -7.44 -11.25
N PRO A 4 -12.65 -6.50 -11.70
CA PRO A 4 -12.51 -5.82 -12.99
C PRO A 4 -11.18 -5.09 -13.21
N MET A 5 -10.39 -4.89 -12.15
CA MET A 5 -9.08 -4.24 -12.19
C MET A 5 -7.88 -5.20 -12.28
N GLY A 6 -8.09 -6.52 -12.27
CA GLY A 6 -6.99 -7.49 -12.26
C GLY A 6 -6.17 -7.48 -10.96
N ALA A 7 -5.19 -8.38 -10.85
CA ALA A 7 -4.14 -8.25 -9.85
C ALA A 7 -3.34 -6.98 -10.19
N GLN A 8 -3.34 -5.99 -9.30
CA GLN A 8 -2.55 -4.78 -9.49
C GLN A 8 -1.20 -4.98 -8.81
N GLU A 9 -0.22 -5.50 -9.54
CA GLU A 9 1.16 -5.54 -9.07
C GLU A 9 1.59 -4.12 -8.69
N GLY A 10 1.70 -3.86 -7.39
CA GLY A 10 2.29 -2.67 -6.83
C GLY A 10 3.62 -3.01 -6.20
N THR A 11 4.45 -2.01 -5.96
CA THR A 11 5.63 -2.12 -5.10
C THR A 11 5.42 -1.22 -3.91
N LEU A 12 5.28 -1.83 -2.73
CA LEU A 12 5.24 -1.11 -1.47
C LEU A 12 6.64 -0.99 -0.88
N ARG A 13 7.05 0.24 -0.56
CA ARG A 13 8.22 0.56 0.27
C ARG A 13 7.75 1.18 1.58
N ILE A 14 8.10 0.53 2.68
CA ILE A 14 7.90 1.06 4.04
C ILE A 14 9.23 1.63 4.52
N GLU A 15 9.18 2.83 5.10
CA GLU A 15 10.31 3.50 5.73
C GLU A 15 9.96 3.73 7.20
N GLU A 16 10.77 3.19 8.10
CA GLU A 16 10.59 3.37 9.54
C GLU A 16 11.66 4.33 10.04
N SER A 17 11.24 5.29 10.86
CA SER A 17 12.11 6.31 11.45
C SER A 17 11.72 6.53 12.91
N ASP A 18 12.57 7.23 13.67
CA ASP A 18 12.29 7.59 15.06
C ASP A 18 11.01 8.44 15.21
N ASP A 19 10.63 9.17 14.14
CA ASP A 19 9.43 10.01 14.08
C ASP A 19 8.16 9.24 13.67
N GLY A 20 8.28 7.95 13.33
CA GLY A 20 7.16 7.07 12.99
C GLY A 20 7.37 6.27 11.69
N ILE A 21 6.25 5.71 11.20
CA ILE A 21 6.22 4.83 10.02
C ILE A 21 5.69 5.61 8.81
N GLY A 22 6.51 5.66 7.76
CA GLY A 22 6.19 6.25 6.46
C GLY A 22 6.33 5.23 5.33
N GLY A 23 6.19 5.72 4.09
CA GLY A 23 6.42 4.89 2.92
C GLY A 23 5.81 5.44 1.64
N VAL A 24 6.08 4.74 0.55
CA VAL A 24 5.51 4.99 -0.78
C VAL A 24 5.04 3.67 -1.37
N ILE A 25 3.86 3.68 -1.96
CA ILE A 25 3.41 2.59 -2.83
C ILE A 25 3.40 3.07 -4.28
N THR A 26 4.05 2.30 -5.14
CA THR A 26 4.06 2.51 -6.59
C THR A 26 3.13 1.49 -7.22
N VAL A 27 2.07 1.93 -7.89
CA VAL A 27 1.20 1.05 -8.67
C VAL A 27 1.27 1.51 -10.13
N PRO A 28 1.72 0.71 -11.11
CA PRO A 28 2.03 1.16 -12.47
C PRO A 28 0.96 2.04 -13.14
N PRO A 29 -0.36 1.72 -13.08
CA PRO A 29 -1.39 2.61 -13.63
C PRO A 29 -1.66 3.90 -12.83
N LEU A 30 -1.21 3.99 -11.57
CA LEU A 30 -1.50 5.10 -10.64
C LEU A 30 -0.25 5.94 -10.27
N GLY A 31 0.94 5.40 -10.51
CA GLY A 31 2.22 5.97 -10.10
C GLY A 31 2.49 5.85 -8.59
N ASP A 32 3.41 6.69 -8.13
CA ASP A 32 3.88 6.73 -6.75
C ASP A 32 2.90 7.51 -5.86
N MET A 33 2.48 6.87 -4.78
CA MET A 33 1.56 7.41 -3.80
C MET A 33 2.17 7.33 -2.40
N PRO A 34 2.35 8.47 -1.70
CA PRO A 34 2.82 8.44 -0.33
C PRO A 34 1.75 7.81 0.57
N LEU A 35 2.21 6.97 1.48
CA LEU A 35 1.39 6.38 2.53
C LEU A 35 0.91 7.48 3.49
N ARG A 36 -0.35 7.40 3.91
CA ARG A 36 -0.96 8.31 4.89
C ARG A 36 -1.68 7.52 5.97
N ASP A 37 -1.78 8.11 7.16
CA ASP A 37 -2.48 7.52 8.30
C ASP A 37 -2.01 6.08 8.56
N VAL A 38 -0.68 5.88 8.50
CA VAL A 38 -0.07 4.57 8.62
C VAL A 38 -0.23 4.07 10.05
N GLN A 39 -0.78 2.87 10.18
CA GLN A 39 -0.91 2.17 11.45
C GLN A 39 -0.27 0.80 11.28
N ALA A 40 0.66 0.46 12.16
CA ALA A 40 1.22 -0.89 12.25
C ALA A 40 0.84 -1.50 13.60
N ASP A 41 0.31 -2.71 13.56
CA ASP A 41 0.00 -3.53 14.73
C ASP A 41 0.66 -4.90 14.55
N GLY A 42 1.81 -5.09 15.20
CA GLY A 42 2.66 -6.26 15.02
C GLY A 42 3.11 -6.42 13.56
N ASN A 43 2.55 -7.41 12.87
CA ASN A 43 2.86 -7.71 11.47
C ASN A 43 1.83 -7.14 10.50
N ASP A 44 0.72 -6.60 10.98
CA ASP A 44 -0.33 -6.04 10.14
C ASP A 44 -0.13 -4.52 10.02
N ILE A 45 -0.16 -4.02 8.78
CA ILE A 45 -0.02 -2.60 8.47
C ILE A 45 -1.22 -2.12 7.66
N ALA A 46 -1.81 -1.01 8.07
CA ALA A 46 -2.90 -0.33 7.38
C ALA A 46 -2.48 1.08 7.00
N TRP A 47 -2.86 1.52 5.80
CA TRP A 47 -2.61 2.89 5.35
C TRP A 47 -3.68 3.37 4.37
N SER A 48 -3.68 4.68 4.16
CA SER A 48 -4.51 5.35 3.18
C SER A 48 -3.65 5.97 2.08
N VAL A 49 -4.16 5.97 0.85
CA VAL A 49 -3.54 6.66 -0.31
C VAL A 49 -4.53 7.64 -0.92
N LYS A 50 -4.04 8.79 -1.37
CA LYS A 50 -4.86 9.72 -2.15
C LYS A 50 -4.68 9.45 -3.64
N LEU A 51 -5.73 8.95 -4.27
CA LEU A 51 -5.83 8.83 -5.72
C LEU A 51 -6.00 10.23 -6.33
N LYS A 52 -5.24 10.51 -7.40
CA LYS A 52 -5.26 11.79 -8.13
C LYS A 52 -6.30 11.76 -9.26
N ALA A 53 -6.56 12.94 -9.84
CA ALA A 53 -7.55 13.16 -10.90
C ALA A 53 -7.49 12.13 -12.05
N PRO A 54 -8.64 11.75 -12.66
CA PRO A 54 -10.00 12.26 -12.40
C PRO A 54 -10.68 11.66 -11.16
N TRP A 55 -10.07 10.68 -10.49
CA TRP A 55 -10.63 9.99 -9.33
C TRP A 55 -10.05 10.51 -8.01
N PHE A 56 -10.44 11.72 -7.59
CA PHE A 56 -10.09 12.28 -6.27
C PHE A 56 -10.75 11.47 -5.15
N MET A 57 -10.11 10.37 -4.74
CA MET A 57 -10.61 9.45 -3.73
C MET A 57 -9.50 9.01 -2.78
N THR A 58 -9.87 8.58 -1.59
CA THR A 58 -8.94 7.91 -0.66
C THR A 58 -9.10 6.40 -0.83
N GLY A 59 -8.02 5.71 -1.22
CA GLY A 59 -7.93 4.26 -1.18
C GLY A 59 -7.51 3.79 0.21
N LYS A 60 -8.12 2.71 0.70
CA LYS A 60 -7.70 2.05 1.94
C LYS A 60 -6.94 0.78 1.60
N CYS A 61 -5.80 0.60 2.24
CA CYS A 61 -4.92 -0.52 2.02
C CYS A 61 -4.57 -1.18 3.35
N THR A 62 -4.49 -2.50 3.33
CA THR A 62 -4.02 -3.32 4.45
C THR A 62 -3.04 -4.33 3.92
N ALA A 63 -1.90 -4.51 4.58
CA ALA A 63 -0.94 -5.54 4.26
C ALA A 63 -0.41 -6.23 5.50
N LYS A 64 0.18 -7.39 5.29
CA LYS A 64 0.88 -8.15 6.29
C LYS A 64 2.36 -8.25 5.92
N VAL A 65 3.21 -7.96 6.88
CA VAL A 65 4.66 -8.07 6.80
C VAL A 65 5.05 -9.48 7.27
N ASP A 66 5.81 -10.18 6.45
CA ASP A 66 6.38 -11.50 6.72
C ASP A 66 7.89 -11.46 6.43
N GLY A 67 8.67 -11.14 7.47
CA GLY A 67 10.08 -10.80 7.32
C GLY A 67 10.27 -9.57 6.43
N ASP A 68 10.92 -9.76 5.29
CA ASP A 68 11.13 -8.71 4.28
C ASP A 68 10.01 -8.66 3.24
N SER A 69 9.15 -9.68 3.18
CA SER A 69 8.05 -9.74 2.21
C SER A 69 6.81 -9.04 2.75
N ILE A 70 6.12 -8.29 1.90
CA ILE A 70 4.85 -7.66 2.24
C ILE A 70 3.78 -8.12 1.26
N ARG A 71 2.66 -8.59 1.79
CA ARG A 71 1.49 -8.97 0.99
C ARG A 71 0.27 -8.27 1.53
N GLY A 72 -0.42 -7.53 0.68
CA GLY A 72 -1.59 -6.76 1.06
C GLY A 72 -2.68 -6.78 0.04
N GLN A 73 -3.74 -6.06 0.39
CA GLN A 73 -4.88 -5.81 -0.47
C GLN A 73 -5.24 -4.33 -0.39
N MET A 74 -5.43 -3.73 -1.56
CA MET A 74 -6.05 -2.42 -1.72
C MET A 74 -7.53 -2.63 -2.02
N SER A 75 -8.38 -1.99 -1.23
CA SER A 75 -9.84 -1.98 -1.46
C SER A 75 -10.29 -0.59 -1.85
N SER A 76 -10.92 -0.50 -3.02
CA SER A 76 -11.46 0.72 -3.60
C SER A 76 -12.91 0.49 -4.07
N ARG A 77 -13.66 1.57 -4.28
CA ARG A 77 -14.99 1.52 -4.93
C ARG A 77 -14.92 0.92 -6.35
N LEU A 78 -13.73 0.90 -6.96
CA LEU A 78 -13.48 0.33 -8.28
C LEU A 78 -13.18 -1.19 -8.25
N GLY A 79 -12.94 -1.76 -7.05
CA GLY A 79 -12.59 -3.16 -6.88
C GLY A 79 -11.51 -3.36 -5.82
N THR A 80 -11.12 -4.62 -5.62
CA THR A 80 -10.00 -5.03 -4.78
C THR A 80 -8.82 -5.47 -5.63
N GLY A 81 -7.60 -5.13 -5.24
CA GLY A 81 -6.36 -5.58 -5.86
C GLY A 81 -5.38 -6.07 -4.80
N GLU A 82 -4.59 -7.11 -5.12
CA GLU A 82 -3.50 -7.57 -4.27
C GLU A 82 -2.27 -6.67 -4.45
N ILE A 83 -1.52 -6.44 -3.38
CA ILE A 83 -0.28 -5.66 -3.35
C ILE A 83 0.83 -6.58 -2.89
N GLU A 84 1.94 -6.59 -3.60
CA GLU A 84 3.18 -7.19 -3.13
C GLU A 84 4.21 -6.09 -2.85
N GLY A 85 5.18 -6.36 -2.01
CA GLY A 85 6.20 -5.37 -1.70
C GLY A 85 7.28 -5.94 -0.81
N THR A 86 8.26 -5.09 -0.54
CA THR A 86 9.37 -5.44 0.35
C THR A 86 9.58 -4.34 1.38
N ARG A 87 9.83 -4.75 2.62
CA ARG A 87 10.20 -3.80 3.68
C ARG A 87 11.63 -3.33 3.43
N THR A 88 11.88 -2.03 3.52
CA THR A 88 13.24 -1.49 3.47
C THR A 88 13.45 -0.68 4.75
N SER A 89 13.91 -1.33 5.81
CA SER A 89 14.41 -0.60 6.98
C SER A 89 15.76 0.01 6.62
N ALA A 90 15.86 1.33 6.61
CA ALA A 90 17.16 2.00 6.64
C ALA A 90 17.76 1.71 8.02
N GLY A 91 18.72 0.77 8.07
CA GLY A 91 19.52 0.50 9.26
C GLY A 91 20.58 1.55 9.51
#